data_AF-A0A1E3PGC7-F1
#
_entry.id   AF-A0A1E3PGC7-F1
#
_cell.length_a   1.000
_cell.length_b   1.000
_cell.length_c   1.000
_cell.angle_alpha   90.00
_cell.angle_beta   90.00
_cell.angle_gamma   90.00
#
_symmetry.space_group_name_H-M   'P 1'
#
loop_
_entity.id
_entity.type
_entity.pdbx_description
1 polymer ?
#
loop_
_entity_poly.entity_id
_entity_poly.type
_entity_poly.pdbx_seq_one_letter_code
_entity_poly.pdbx_strand_id
1 'polypeptide(L)'
;PWLVWTLSTIQIAVFIAELVNMGKYTGSPIATKPSFNPMIGPSSYVLINMGARFTPCMHPIKGITDDSSINFPCPNSTSLDTNVCTLTELCGMNAMGMGVDAEGTLDPRQWWRFITSIFLHAGFVHIIFNLLLQLKLGADLERDIGVIRFFVVYMASGIGGFLLGGNFTPDGIASSGASGSLFGIIALDLLDLIFNWETYKNPARVLLIHIVEIVISFVIGLLPGLDNFSHIGGFIIGILLGTALLRSPLKIRDPEGMSFKGIRTADGSDDKSFSFKGIFGGASDAGSPQTIRDRSKRWYVWGAVRLAALGLVVIYFALLIANFEKGGGSCSWCKYLSCLPVYDWCDSGTISTTTN
;
A
#
# COMPACT_ATOMS: atom_id res chain seq x y z
N PRO A 1 -19.66 4.83 -5.20
CA PRO A 1 -18.37 4.87 -4.47
C PRO A 1 -17.62 6.16 -4.82
N TRP A 2 -17.92 7.23 -4.07
CA TRP A 2 -17.40 8.56 -4.35
C TRP A 2 -15.91 8.67 -4.03
N LEU A 3 -15.45 8.00 -2.97
CA LEU A 3 -14.06 8.06 -2.55
C LEU A 3 -13.15 7.30 -3.52
N VAL A 4 -13.53 6.11 -3.96
CA VAL A 4 -12.79 5.33 -4.97
C VAL A 4 -12.61 6.14 -6.26
N TRP A 5 -13.68 6.79 -6.74
CA TRP A 5 -13.59 7.66 -7.91
C TRP A 5 -12.67 8.84 -7.66
N THR A 6 -12.78 9.49 -6.49
CA THR A 6 -11.92 10.62 -6.12
C THR A 6 -10.46 10.22 -6.08
N LEU A 7 -10.11 9.12 -5.40
CA LEU A 7 -8.75 8.60 -5.32
C LEU A 7 -8.21 8.23 -6.71
N SER A 8 -9.00 7.57 -7.54
CA SER A 8 -8.63 7.24 -8.92
C SER A 8 -8.36 8.48 -9.76
N THR A 9 -9.18 9.52 -9.66
CA THR A 9 -8.96 10.78 -10.36
C THR A 9 -7.68 11.48 -9.91
N ILE A 10 -7.40 11.50 -8.59
CA ILE A 10 -6.16 12.06 -8.05
C ILE A 10 -4.95 11.28 -8.58
N GLN A 11 -4.99 9.94 -8.55
CA GLN A 11 -3.91 9.09 -9.06
C GLN A 11 -3.64 9.32 -10.54
N ILE A 12 -4.69 9.45 -11.36
CA ILE A 12 -4.54 9.78 -12.79
C ILE A 12 -3.90 11.16 -12.97
N ALA A 13 -4.34 12.17 -12.21
CA ALA A 13 -3.80 13.52 -12.29
C ALA A 13 -2.31 13.57 -11.86
N VAL A 14 -1.95 12.87 -10.79
CA VAL A 14 -0.56 12.70 -10.34
C VAL A 14 0.26 11.99 -11.41
N PHE A 15 -0.26 10.93 -12.02
CA PHE A 15 0.44 10.21 -13.08
C PHE A 15 0.68 11.04 -14.34
N ILE A 16 -0.27 11.90 -14.72
CA ILE A 16 -0.03 12.89 -15.78
C ILE A 16 1.12 13.83 -15.38
N ALA A 17 1.15 14.31 -14.13
CA ALA A 17 2.25 15.15 -13.65
C ALA A 17 3.61 14.42 -13.65
N GLU A 18 3.63 13.13 -13.33
CA GLU A 18 4.83 12.28 -13.39
C GLU A 18 5.40 12.23 -14.82
N LEU A 19 4.54 12.00 -15.81
CA LEU A 19 4.94 11.97 -17.23
C LEU A 19 5.40 13.35 -17.73
N VAL A 20 4.73 14.43 -17.30
CA VAL A 20 5.12 15.80 -17.65
C VAL A 20 6.48 16.15 -17.07
N ASN A 21 6.74 15.81 -15.81
CA ASN A 21 8.04 16.05 -15.18
C ASN A 21 9.14 15.22 -15.83
N MET A 22 8.89 13.95 -16.14
CA MET A 22 9.82 13.12 -16.91
C MET A 22 10.17 13.76 -18.27
N GLY A 23 9.16 14.26 -19.00
CA GLY A 23 9.34 14.96 -20.27
C GLY A 23 10.17 16.24 -20.13
N LYS A 24 9.97 17.02 -19.05
CA LYS A 24 10.77 18.22 -18.77
C LYS A 24 12.23 17.91 -18.47
N TYR A 25 12.49 16.83 -17.72
CA TYR A 25 13.85 16.49 -17.30
C TYR A 25 14.66 15.78 -18.40
N THR A 26 14.03 14.90 -19.18
CA THR A 26 14.75 14.00 -20.11
C THR A 26 14.39 14.20 -21.58
N GLY A 27 13.41 15.05 -21.88
CA GLY A 27 12.88 15.25 -23.24
C GLY A 27 11.89 14.17 -23.71
N SER A 28 11.64 13.13 -22.91
CA SER A 28 10.68 12.04 -23.20
C SER A 28 9.81 11.77 -21.98
N PRO A 29 8.49 11.51 -22.12
CA PRO A 29 7.64 11.15 -21.00
C PRO A 29 7.88 9.72 -20.48
N ILE A 30 8.56 8.88 -21.26
CA ILE A 30 8.85 7.47 -20.94
C ILE A 30 10.36 7.27 -20.80
N ALA A 31 10.76 6.60 -19.72
CA ALA A 31 12.13 6.22 -19.44
C ALA A 31 12.59 5.06 -20.32
N THR A 32 13.45 5.38 -21.30
CA THR A 32 14.18 4.41 -22.13
C THR A 32 15.67 4.35 -21.76
N LYS A 33 16.13 5.27 -20.91
CA LYS A 33 17.51 5.43 -20.45
C LYS A 33 17.53 5.83 -18.97
N PRO A 34 18.58 5.51 -18.18
CA PRO A 34 19.75 4.67 -18.55
C PRO A 34 19.38 3.21 -18.83
N SER A 35 18.28 2.72 -18.28
CA SER A 35 17.66 1.44 -18.57
C SER A 35 16.20 1.65 -18.95
N PHE A 36 15.65 0.72 -19.73
CA PHE A 36 14.23 0.73 -20.08
C PHE A 36 13.38 0.40 -18.85
N ASN A 37 12.40 1.25 -18.54
CA ASN A 37 11.42 0.97 -17.49
C ASN A 37 10.34 0.00 -18.04
N PRO A 38 10.27 -1.26 -17.56
CA PRO A 38 9.30 -2.25 -18.04
C PRO A 38 7.84 -1.87 -17.74
N MET A 39 7.58 -0.96 -16.80
CA MET A 39 6.25 -0.46 -16.50
C MET A 39 5.74 0.58 -17.51
N ILE A 40 6.59 1.01 -18.46
CA ILE A 40 6.31 2.03 -19.48
C ILE A 40 5.91 3.34 -18.78
N GLY A 41 6.89 4.05 -18.22
CA GLY A 41 6.61 5.19 -17.35
C GLY A 41 7.84 6.06 -17.06
N PRO A 42 7.73 6.96 -16.06
CA PRO A 42 8.84 7.81 -15.62
C PRO A 42 10.00 6.97 -15.04
N SER A 43 11.18 7.57 -14.90
CA SER A 43 12.30 6.92 -14.22
C SER A 43 12.10 6.91 -12.70
N SER A 44 12.74 5.97 -12.01
CA SER A 44 12.75 5.93 -10.53
C SER A 44 13.27 7.24 -9.93
N TYR A 45 14.24 7.91 -10.54
CA TYR A 45 14.80 9.17 -10.06
C TYR A 45 13.79 10.31 -10.08
N VAL A 46 12.95 10.39 -11.14
CA VAL A 46 11.84 11.35 -11.19
C VAL A 46 10.80 11.04 -10.11
N LEU A 47 10.47 9.76 -9.90
CA LEU A 47 9.54 9.34 -8.86
C LEU A 47 10.06 9.67 -7.45
N ILE A 48 11.36 9.44 -7.18
CA ILE A 48 12.01 9.83 -5.92
C ILE A 48 11.89 11.34 -5.73
N ASN A 49 12.20 12.14 -6.75
CA ASN A 49 12.09 13.59 -6.68
C ASN A 49 10.66 14.08 -6.41
N MET A 50 9.66 13.31 -6.87
CA MET A 50 8.23 13.60 -6.69
C MET A 50 7.62 13.06 -5.39
N GLY A 51 8.38 12.30 -4.59
CA GLY A 51 7.91 11.84 -3.28
C GLY A 51 7.70 10.32 -3.13
N ALA A 52 8.28 9.49 -3.99
CA ALA A 52 8.24 8.03 -3.84
C ALA A 52 9.00 7.58 -2.57
N ARG A 53 8.69 6.39 -2.05
CA ARG A 53 9.32 5.86 -0.85
C ARG A 53 10.76 5.52 -1.21
N PHE A 54 11.71 6.21 -0.59
CA PHE A 54 13.14 6.00 -0.78
C PHE A 54 13.81 6.27 0.55
N THR A 55 14.34 5.23 1.21
CA THR A 55 14.76 5.32 2.62
C THR A 55 15.86 6.34 2.86
N PRO A 56 16.85 6.56 1.95
CA PRO A 56 17.84 7.63 2.14
C PRO A 56 17.24 9.04 2.19
N CYS A 57 16.05 9.28 1.62
CA CYS A 57 15.37 10.57 1.76
C CYS A 57 14.54 10.69 3.06
N MET A 58 14.36 9.60 3.80
CA MET A 58 13.35 9.50 4.86
C MET A 58 13.95 9.46 6.26
N HIS A 59 15.16 8.92 6.42
CA HIS A 59 15.92 8.88 7.66
C HIS A 59 17.43 8.75 7.37
N PRO A 60 18.31 9.08 8.33
CA PRO A 60 19.74 8.86 8.21
C PRO A 60 20.07 7.37 8.04
N ILE A 61 20.98 7.06 7.12
CA ILE A 61 21.48 5.71 6.87
C ILE A 61 23.01 5.75 6.83
N LYS A 62 23.63 4.97 7.72
CA LYS A 62 25.09 4.85 7.81
C LYS A 62 25.67 4.21 6.54
N GLY A 63 26.75 4.78 6.03
CA GLY A 63 27.36 4.48 4.74
C GLY A 63 26.65 5.11 3.54
N ILE A 64 25.61 5.93 3.73
CA ILE A 64 24.89 6.61 2.64
C ILE A 64 24.75 8.11 2.93
N THR A 65 24.12 8.47 4.06
CA THR A 65 23.83 9.88 4.39
C THR A 65 25.03 10.59 5.04
N ASP A 66 25.95 9.82 5.60
CA ASP A 66 27.23 10.25 6.17
C ASP A 66 28.38 10.27 5.15
N ASP A 67 28.18 9.70 3.96
CA ASP A 67 29.18 9.69 2.89
C ASP A 67 28.83 10.69 1.79
N SER A 68 29.46 11.87 1.85
CA SER A 68 29.29 12.92 0.84
C SER A 68 29.94 12.61 -0.51
N SER A 69 30.69 11.52 -0.64
CA SER A 69 31.29 11.10 -1.91
C SER A 69 30.32 10.35 -2.81
N ILE A 70 29.21 9.83 -2.24
CA ILE A 70 28.19 9.12 -2.98
C ILE A 70 27.38 10.09 -3.81
N ASN A 71 27.37 9.85 -5.12
CA ASN A 71 26.60 10.60 -6.08
C ASN A 71 25.45 9.74 -6.62
N PHE A 72 24.28 10.35 -6.78
CA PHE A 72 23.09 9.65 -7.25
C PHE A 72 22.71 10.12 -8.66
N PRO A 73 22.16 9.26 -9.52
CA PRO A 73 21.62 9.70 -10.80
C PRO A 73 20.49 10.72 -10.60
N CYS A 74 20.58 11.85 -11.28
CA CYS A 74 19.57 12.90 -11.19
C CYS A 74 18.28 12.57 -11.94
N PRO A 75 17.18 13.30 -11.68
CA PRO A 75 15.94 13.17 -12.45
C PRO A 75 16.10 13.33 -13.97
N ASN A 76 17.10 14.10 -14.43
CA ASN A 76 17.44 14.30 -15.84
C ASN A 76 18.49 13.32 -16.38
N SER A 77 18.93 12.36 -15.58
CA SER A 77 19.99 11.44 -15.98
C SER A 77 19.54 10.46 -17.07
N THR A 78 20.35 10.34 -18.12
CA THR A 78 20.17 9.40 -19.23
C THR A 78 21.27 8.34 -19.31
N SER A 79 22.23 8.32 -18.38
CA SER A 79 23.25 7.28 -18.23
C SER A 79 23.63 7.17 -16.75
N LEU A 80 24.09 6.00 -16.29
CA LEU A 80 24.42 5.81 -14.87
C LEU A 80 25.55 6.72 -14.39
N ASP A 81 26.50 7.05 -15.26
CA ASP A 81 27.71 7.79 -14.89
C ASP A 81 27.66 9.30 -15.19
N THR A 82 26.60 9.78 -15.88
CA THR A 82 26.49 11.20 -16.25
C THR A 82 25.25 11.82 -15.64
N ASN A 83 25.35 13.10 -15.27
CA ASN A 83 24.31 13.86 -14.58
C ASN A 83 23.95 13.23 -13.23
N VAL A 84 24.95 13.18 -12.36
CA VAL A 84 24.79 12.78 -10.97
C VAL A 84 24.66 14.02 -10.07
N CYS A 85 23.97 13.88 -8.93
CA CYS A 85 23.71 14.93 -7.97
C CYS A 85 23.74 14.42 -6.53
N THR A 86 23.71 15.37 -5.61
CA THR A 86 23.59 15.12 -4.19
C THR A 86 22.25 14.46 -3.85
N LEU A 87 22.22 13.76 -2.71
CA LEU A 87 20.98 13.17 -2.20
C LEU A 87 19.87 14.21 -2.01
N THR A 88 20.20 15.42 -1.54
CA THR A 88 19.26 16.55 -1.39
C THR A 88 18.58 16.92 -2.70
N GLU A 89 19.33 16.98 -3.80
CA GLU A 89 18.78 17.30 -5.12
C GLU A 89 17.91 16.15 -5.66
N LEU A 90 18.34 14.90 -5.48
CA LEU A 90 17.54 13.73 -5.85
C LEU A 90 16.21 13.68 -5.08
N CYS A 91 16.25 13.88 -3.77
CA CYS A 91 15.07 13.89 -2.90
C CYS A 91 14.10 15.03 -3.24
N GLY A 92 14.57 16.12 -3.84
CA GLY A 92 13.71 17.18 -4.36
C GLY A 92 12.92 17.93 -3.31
N MET A 93 11.68 18.32 -3.65
CA MET A 93 10.74 19.06 -2.78
C MET A 93 11.34 20.32 -2.13
N ASN A 94 12.14 21.09 -2.88
CA ASN A 94 12.84 22.28 -2.39
C ASN A 94 13.66 22.03 -1.11
N ALA A 95 14.31 20.86 -1.01
CA ALA A 95 15.06 20.42 0.16
C ALA A 95 14.23 20.34 1.47
N MET A 96 12.90 20.34 1.37
CA MET A 96 12.04 20.20 2.55
C MET A 96 12.34 18.89 3.27
N GLY A 97 12.69 18.97 4.56
CA GLY A 97 13.07 17.80 5.35
C GLY A 97 14.47 17.26 5.07
N MET A 98 15.33 17.97 4.31
CA MET A 98 16.75 17.64 4.17
C MET A 98 17.57 18.50 5.14
N GLY A 99 17.59 18.09 6.41
CA GLY A 99 18.34 18.79 7.47
C GLY A 99 19.78 18.30 7.61
N VAL A 100 20.52 18.88 8.55
CA VAL A 100 21.81 18.37 9.03
C VAL A 100 21.77 18.28 10.55
N ASP A 101 22.50 17.30 11.11
CA ASP A 101 22.65 17.14 12.56
C ASP A 101 23.71 18.10 13.14
N ALA A 102 24.00 17.95 14.44
CA ALA A 102 24.95 18.84 15.15
C ALA A 102 26.39 18.68 14.65
N GLU A 103 26.71 17.51 14.10
CA GLU A 103 27.99 17.12 13.53
C GLU A 103 28.12 17.54 12.04
N GLY A 104 27.04 18.06 11.44
CA GLY A 104 27.01 18.48 10.05
C GLY A 104 26.73 17.34 9.05
N THR A 105 26.32 16.18 9.54
CA THR A 105 25.90 15.03 8.74
C THR A 105 24.47 15.21 8.26
N LEU A 106 24.13 14.69 7.08
CA LEU A 106 22.79 14.81 6.52
C LEU A 106 21.76 14.05 7.39
N ASP A 107 20.73 14.76 7.85
CA ASP A 107 19.61 14.23 8.64
C ASP A 107 18.27 14.38 7.88
N PRO A 108 18.01 13.51 6.88
CA PRO A 108 16.80 13.59 6.08
C PRO A 108 15.58 13.06 6.85
N ARG A 109 14.43 13.74 6.76
CA ARG A 109 13.21 13.49 7.54
C ARG A 109 11.93 13.59 6.71
N GLN A 110 11.93 13.08 5.48
CA GLN A 110 10.77 13.14 4.58
C GLN A 110 9.73 12.03 4.85
N TRP A 111 9.23 11.95 6.08
CA TRP A 111 8.29 10.91 6.54
C TRP A 111 6.99 10.84 5.73
N TRP A 112 6.56 11.97 5.15
CA TRP A 112 5.35 12.03 4.31
C TRP A 112 5.45 11.17 3.05
N ARG A 113 6.65 10.67 2.70
CA ARG A 113 6.84 9.67 1.65
C ARG A 113 6.08 8.37 1.89
N PHE A 114 5.74 8.02 3.14
CA PHE A 114 4.82 6.90 3.40
C PHE A 114 3.39 7.16 2.88
N ILE A 115 3.02 8.42 2.65
CA ILE A 115 1.69 8.84 2.17
C ILE A 115 1.75 9.21 0.68
N THR A 116 2.69 10.05 0.28
CA THR A 116 2.78 10.54 -1.12
C THR A 116 2.98 9.41 -2.11
N SER A 117 3.73 8.37 -1.71
CA SER A 117 3.97 7.17 -2.53
C SER A 117 2.70 6.43 -2.93
N ILE A 118 1.61 6.53 -2.17
CA ILE A 118 0.32 5.89 -2.47
C ILE A 118 -0.27 6.42 -3.79
N PHE A 119 0.09 7.65 -4.17
CA PHE A 119 -0.49 8.32 -5.33
C PHE A 119 0.42 8.26 -6.58
N LEU A 120 1.70 8.00 -6.39
CA LEU A 120 2.70 7.90 -7.46
C LEU A 120 2.66 6.54 -8.15
N HIS A 121 2.96 6.45 -9.44
CA HIS A 121 2.94 5.21 -10.20
C HIS A 121 4.13 5.07 -11.16
N ALA A 122 4.81 3.92 -11.06
CA ALA A 122 5.95 3.56 -11.90
C ALA A 122 5.71 3.50 -13.44
N GLY A 123 4.46 3.53 -13.91
CA GLY A 123 4.16 3.52 -15.35
C GLY A 123 2.73 3.11 -15.70
N PHE A 124 2.42 3.09 -17.00
CA PHE A 124 1.08 2.79 -17.53
C PHE A 124 0.60 1.41 -17.10
N VAL A 125 1.45 0.39 -17.20
CA VAL A 125 1.09 -0.98 -16.80
C VAL A 125 0.68 -0.98 -15.32
N HIS A 126 1.48 -0.33 -14.49
CA HIS A 126 1.28 -0.30 -13.05
C HIS A 126 -0.02 0.44 -12.65
N ILE A 127 -0.26 1.66 -13.17
CA ILE A 127 -1.49 2.41 -12.83
C ILE A 127 -2.75 1.73 -13.38
N ILE A 128 -2.71 1.14 -14.58
CA ILE A 128 -3.87 0.45 -15.15
C ILE A 128 -4.31 -0.71 -14.25
N PHE A 129 -3.38 -1.57 -13.81
CA PHE A 129 -3.73 -2.67 -12.91
C PHE A 129 -4.26 -2.19 -11.56
N ASN A 130 -3.65 -1.15 -10.97
CA ASN A 130 -4.15 -0.55 -9.73
C ASN A 130 -5.58 0.00 -9.90
N LEU A 131 -5.82 0.76 -10.98
CA LEU A 131 -7.14 1.33 -11.25
C LEU A 131 -8.19 0.26 -11.55
N LEU A 132 -7.85 -0.80 -12.27
CA LEU A 132 -8.78 -1.92 -12.53
C LEU A 132 -9.22 -2.58 -11.23
N LEU A 133 -8.28 -2.90 -10.34
CA LEU A 133 -8.58 -3.50 -9.03
C LEU A 133 -9.34 -2.51 -8.14
N GLN A 134 -8.94 -1.24 -8.10
CA GLN A 134 -9.56 -0.21 -7.28
C GLN A 134 -11.00 0.10 -7.73
N LEU A 135 -11.23 0.24 -9.03
CA LEU A 135 -12.55 0.57 -9.60
C LEU A 135 -13.51 -0.61 -9.63
N LYS A 136 -13.00 -1.85 -9.67
CA LYS A 136 -13.82 -3.06 -9.57
C LYS A 136 -14.06 -3.43 -8.10
N LEU A 137 -13.02 -3.89 -7.41
CA LEU A 137 -13.14 -4.43 -6.07
C LEU A 137 -13.32 -3.33 -5.01
N GLY A 138 -12.52 -2.27 -5.10
CA GLY A 138 -12.60 -1.16 -4.14
C GLY A 138 -13.97 -0.46 -4.16
N ALA A 139 -14.53 -0.26 -5.36
CA ALA A 139 -15.83 0.36 -5.55
C ALA A 139 -16.96 -0.44 -4.87
N ASP A 140 -16.92 -1.76 -4.96
CA ASP A 140 -17.93 -2.63 -4.34
C ASP A 140 -17.79 -2.64 -2.82
N LEU A 141 -16.56 -2.72 -2.30
CA LEU A 141 -16.30 -2.66 -0.87
C LEU A 141 -16.67 -1.31 -0.26
N GLU A 142 -16.40 -0.17 -0.92
CA GLU A 142 -16.81 1.16 -0.42
C GLU A 142 -18.33 1.23 -0.24
N ARG A 143 -19.10 0.67 -1.19
CA ARG A 143 -20.58 0.63 -1.11
C ARG A 143 -21.05 -0.26 0.05
N ASP A 144 -20.33 -1.34 0.34
CA ASP A 144 -20.75 -2.33 1.33
C ASP A 144 -20.37 -1.95 2.78
N ILE A 145 -19.20 -1.33 2.98
CA ILE A 145 -18.68 -0.99 4.33
C ILE A 145 -18.81 0.51 4.67
N GLY A 146 -19.06 1.35 3.67
CA GLY A 146 -19.20 2.79 3.78
C GLY A 146 -17.88 3.54 3.63
N VAL A 147 -17.99 4.81 3.22
CA VAL A 147 -16.85 5.66 2.82
C VAL A 147 -15.77 5.83 3.90
N ILE A 148 -16.16 6.03 5.17
CA ILE A 148 -15.20 6.30 6.26
C ILE A 148 -14.37 5.05 6.57
N ARG A 149 -15.01 3.87 6.67
CA ARG A 149 -14.30 2.62 6.96
C ARG A 149 -13.38 2.25 5.82
N PHE A 150 -13.86 2.42 4.58
CA PHE A 150 -13.04 2.22 3.39
C PHE A 150 -11.82 3.14 3.39
N PHE A 151 -12.00 4.43 3.65
CA PHE A 151 -10.91 5.39 3.74
C PHE A 151 -9.85 4.98 4.76
N VAL A 152 -10.27 4.65 5.99
CA VAL A 152 -9.36 4.26 7.07
C VAL A 152 -8.56 3.01 6.68
N VAL A 153 -9.22 1.97 6.17
CA VAL A 153 -8.50 0.75 5.74
C VAL A 153 -7.58 1.04 4.58
N TYR A 154 -8.03 1.78 3.57
CA TYR A 154 -7.24 2.13 2.40
C TYR A 154 -5.95 2.86 2.79
N MET A 155 -6.08 3.97 3.51
CA MET A 155 -4.94 4.79 3.90
C MET A 155 -4.02 4.08 4.88
N ALA A 156 -4.57 3.41 5.89
CA ALA A 156 -3.75 2.69 6.87
C ALA A 156 -3.01 1.51 6.23
N SER A 157 -3.62 0.81 5.28
CA SER A 157 -2.96 -0.31 4.57
C SER A 157 -1.84 0.21 3.66
N GLY A 158 -2.05 1.32 2.95
CA GLY A 158 -0.99 1.96 2.16
C GLY A 158 0.19 2.42 3.02
N ILE A 159 -0.09 3.18 4.09
CA ILE A 159 0.95 3.70 5.00
C ILE A 159 1.66 2.56 5.72
N GLY A 160 0.91 1.60 6.28
CA GLY A 160 1.46 0.45 7.00
C GLY A 160 2.23 -0.50 6.09
N GLY A 161 1.84 -0.59 4.82
CA GLY A 161 2.60 -1.26 3.76
C GLY A 161 3.94 -0.58 3.54
N PHE A 162 3.94 0.71 3.16
CA PHE A 162 5.19 1.43 2.91
C PHE A 162 6.09 1.52 4.13
N LEU A 163 5.53 1.52 5.34
CA LEU A 163 6.31 1.45 6.58
C LEU A 163 7.03 0.10 6.73
N LEU A 164 6.38 -1.02 6.39
CA LEU A 164 7.05 -2.33 6.36
C LEU A 164 8.12 -2.37 5.27
N GLY A 165 7.79 -1.86 4.08
CA GLY A 165 8.74 -1.71 2.98
C GLY A 165 9.97 -0.88 3.37
N GLY A 166 9.77 0.26 4.04
CA GLY A 166 10.87 1.10 4.52
C GLY A 166 11.78 0.44 5.54
N ASN A 167 11.32 -0.60 6.23
CA ASN A 167 12.14 -1.34 7.20
C ASN A 167 12.97 -2.46 6.57
N PHE A 168 12.51 -3.06 5.46
CA PHE A 168 13.04 -4.35 4.98
C PHE A 168 13.40 -4.38 3.51
N THR A 169 12.87 -3.45 2.70
CA THR A 169 13.26 -3.30 1.29
C THR A 169 14.63 -2.64 1.21
N PRO A 170 15.54 -3.09 0.32
CA PRO A 170 16.86 -2.49 0.17
C PRO A 170 16.81 -0.97 -0.05
N ASP A 171 17.74 -0.25 0.57
CA ASP A 171 17.67 1.21 0.69
C ASP A 171 17.72 1.95 -0.66
N GLY A 172 18.48 1.42 -1.63
CA GLY A 172 18.58 1.99 -2.96
C GLY A 172 17.37 1.75 -3.87
N ILE A 173 16.33 1.04 -3.40
CA ILE A 173 15.13 0.74 -4.20
C ILE A 173 13.99 1.66 -3.80
N ALA A 174 13.57 2.51 -4.75
CA ALA A 174 12.37 3.31 -4.60
C ALA A 174 11.09 2.46 -4.79
N SER A 175 10.03 2.81 -4.05
CA SER A 175 8.72 2.18 -4.18
C SER A 175 7.61 3.23 -4.29
N SER A 176 6.61 2.92 -5.10
CA SER A 176 5.44 3.77 -5.35
C SER A 176 4.23 2.90 -5.66
N GLY A 177 3.03 3.48 -5.60
CA GLY A 177 1.80 2.83 -6.01
C GLY A 177 0.78 2.72 -4.90
N ALA A 178 -0.48 2.64 -5.30
CA ALA A 178 -1.58 2.36 -4.40
C ALA A 178 -1.65 0.90 -3.93
N SER A 179 -0.77 0.03 -4.43
CA SER A 179 -0.89 -1.41 -4.31
C SER A 179 -0.92 -1.90 -2.86
N GLY A 180 -0.15 -1.28 -1.94
CA GLY A 180 -0.26 -1.58 -0.50
C GLY A 180 -1.67 -1.37 0.05
N SER A 181 -2.33 -0.27 -0.36
CA SER A 181 -3.74 -0.01 -0.04
C SER A 181 -4.66 -1.08 -0.63
N LEU A 182 -4.40 -1.48 -1.87
CA LEU A 182 -5.21 -2.48 -2.58
C LEU A 182 -5.04 -3.91 -2.02
N PHE A 183 -3.86 -4.28 -1.54
CA PHE A 183 -3.67 -5.53 -0.79
C PHE A 183 -4.47 -5.52 0.51
N GLY A 184 -4.64 -4.35 1.14
CA GLY A 184 -5.58 -4.18 2.25
C GLY A 184 -7.04 -4.42 1.84
N ILE A 185 -7.44 -3.96 0.64
CA ILE A 185 -8.76 -4.22 0.06
C ILE A 185 -8.95 -5.72 -0.24
N ILE A 186 -7.95 -6.39 -0.83
CA ILE A 186 -7.99 -7.84 -1.08
C ILE A 186 -8.16 -8.61 0.24
N ALA A 187 -7.47 -8.20 1.30
CA ALA A 187 -7.65 -8.78 2.63
C ALA A 187 -9.08 -8.59 3.18
N LEU A 188 -9.72 -7.44 2.94
CA LEU A 188 -11.12 -7.24 3.31
C LEU A 188 -12.06 -8.17 2.56
N ASP A 189 -11.85 -8.36 1.26
CA ASP A 189 -12.68 -9.24 0.43
C ASP A 189 -12.56 -10.70 0.88
N LEU A 190 -11.32 -11.14 1.15
CA LEU A 190 -11.06 -12.45 1.74
C LEU A 190 -11.75 -12.62 3.10
N LEU A 191 -11.71 -11.60 3.97
CA LEU A 191 -12.41 -11.64 5.25
C LEU A 191 -13.93 -11.67 5.08
N ASP A 192 -14.51 -10.95 4.12
CA ASP A 192 -15.94 -11.01 3.81
C ASP A 192 -16.36 -12.42 3.40
N LEU A 193 -15.57 -13.08 2.53
CA LEU A 193 -15.78 -14.48 2.17
C LEU A 193 -15.74 -15.40 3.39
N ILE A 194 -14.75 -15.24 4.27
CA ILE A 194 -14.60 -16.08 5.47
C ILE A 194 -15.77 -15.85 6.45
N PHE A 195 -16.16 -14.59 6.68
CA PHE A 195 -17.22 -14.23 7.63
C PHE A 195 -18.61 -14.62 7.14
N ASN A 196 -18.81 -14.67 5.83
CA ASN A 196 -20.08 -14.97 5.19
C ASN A 196 -20.06 -16.29 4.39
N TRP A 197 -19.15 -17.22 4.72
CA TRP A 197 -18.89 -18.47 4.00
C TRP A 197 -20.15 -19.22 3.55
N GLU A 198 -21.17 -19.28 4.40
CA GLU A 198 -22.43 -20.03 4.17
C GLU A 198 -23.38 -19.32 3.19
N THR A 199 -23.15 -18.05 2.87
CA THR A 199 -23.98 -17.27 1.93
C THR A 199 -23.53 -17.41 0.47
N TYR A 200 -22.31 -17.91 0.25
CA TYR A 200 -21.78 -18.13 -1.08
C TYR A 200 -22.22 -19.49 -1.60
N LYS A 201 -22.60 -19.57 -2.88
CA LYS A 201 -22.99 -20.84 -3.52
C LYS A 201 -21.88 -21.88 -3.53
N ASN A 202 -20.63 -21.44 -3.78
CA ASN A 202 -19.45 -22.29 -3.89
C ASN A 202 -18.23 -21.64 -3.21
N PRO A 203 -18.21 -21.50 -1.88
CA PRO A 203 -17.22 -20.69 -1.17
C PRO A 203 -15.79 -21.21 -1.35
N ALA A 204 -15.58 -22.52 -1.43
CA ALA A 204 -14.26 -23.11 -1.68
C ALA A 204 -13.69 -22.74 -3.05
N ARG A 205 -14.54 -22.65 -4.09
CA ARG A 205 -14.11 -22.20 -5.42
C ARG A 205 -13.75 -20.71 -5.40
N VAL A 206 -14.54 -19.90 -4.68
CA VAL A 206 -14.27 -18.47 -4.52
C VAL A 206 -12.95 -18.27 -3.77
N LEU A 207 -12.72 -19.03 -2.70
CA LEU A 207 -11.46 -19.00 -1.95
C LEU A 207 -10.26 -19.38 -2.83
N LEU A 208 -10.38 -20.42 -3.66
CA LEU A 208 -9.33 -20.80 -4.62
C LEU A 208 -9.00 -19.65 -5.58
N ILE A 209 -10.02 -18.96 -6.11
CA ILE A 209 -9.82 -17.81 -6.99
C ILE A 209 -9.06 -16.70 -6.25
N HIS A 210 -9.47 -16.36 -5.03
CA HIS A 210 -8.78 -15.34 -4.23
C HIS A 210 -7.32 -15.72 -3.95
N ILE A 211 -7.05 -16.98 -3.61
CA ILE A 211 -5.67 -17.46 -3.40
C ILE A 211 -4.83 -17.30 -4.67
N VAL A 212 -5.39 -17.67 -5.83
CA VAL A 212 -4.70 -17.51 -7.11
C VAL A 212 -4.43 -16.04 -7.42
N GLU A 213 -5.40 -15.15 -7.20
CA GLU A 213 -5.25 -13.70 -7.39
C GLU A 213 -4.17 -13.11 -6.46
N ILE A 214 -4.14 -13.53 -5.19
CA ILE A 214 -3.11 -13.11 -4.23
C ILE A 214 -1.73 -13.58 -4.68
N VAL A 215 -1.58 -14.84 -5.09
CA VAL A 215 -0.31 -15.39 -5.57
C VAL A 215 0.17 -14.64 -6.82
N ILE A 216 -0.71 -14.43 -7.80
CA ILE A 216 -0.39 -13.66 -9.01
C ILE A 216 0.04 -12.24 -8.65
N SER A 217 -0.64 -11.59 -7.70
CA SER A 217 -0.32 -10.23 -7.27
C SER A 217 1.08 -10.15 -6.63
N PHE A 218 1.48 -11.15 -5.83
CA PHE A 218 2.85 -11.23 -5.29
C PHE A 218 3.90 -11.50 -6.35
N VAL A 219 3.59 -12.30 -7.37
CA VAL A 219 4.48 -12.53 -8.52
C VAL A 219 4.68 -11.25 -9.32
N ILE A 220 3.61 -10.50 -9.58
CA ILE A 220 3.68 -9.18 -10.23
C ILE A 220 4.49 -8.19 -9.37
N GLY A 221 4.38 -8.29 -8.04
CA GLY A 221 5.16 -7.48 -7.11
C GLY A 221 6.68 -7.72 -7.14
N LEU A 222 7.16 -8.71 -7.88
CA LEU A 222 8.60 -8.90 -8.15
C LEU A 222 9.10 -8.04 -9.34
N LEU A 223 8.21 -7.34 -10.04
CA LEU A 223 8.58 -6.45 -11.14
C LEU A 223 9.15 -5.11 -10.61
N PRO A 224 10.04 -4.44 -11.37
CA PRO A 224 10.66 -3.19 -10.93
C PRO A 224 9.64 -2.09 -10.58
N GLY A 225 9.89 -1.38 -9.49
CA GLY A 225 9.05 -0.27 -9.00
C GLY A 225 7.90 -0.70 -8.07
N LEU A 226 7.70 -2.01 -7.87
CA LEU A 226 6.81 -2.57 -6.86
C LEU A 226 7.60 -3.07 -5.64
N ASP A 227 6.88 -3.30 -4.54
CA ASP A 227 7.47 -3.71 -3.27
C ASP A 227 6.57 -4.71 -2.55
N ASN A 228 7.03 -5.97 -2.47
CA ASN A 228 6.29 -7.04 -1.83
C ASN A 228 6.24 -6.91 -0.30
N PHE A 229 7.20 -6.24 0.34
CA PHE A 229 7.04 -5.89 1.76
C PHE A 229 5.89 -4.91 1.93
N SER A 230 5.76 -3.94 1.02
CA SER A 230 4.62 -3.02 1.03
C SER A 230 3.28 -3.73 0.81
N HIS A 231 3.24 -4.74 -0.07
CA HIS A 231 2.06 -5.58 -0.26
C HIS A 231 1.70 -6.42 0.98
N ILE A 232 2.70 -7.07 1.60
CA ILE A 232 2.50 -7.87 2.82
C ILE A 232 1.99 -6.99 3.96
N GLY A 233 2.61 -5.82 4.17
CA GLY A 233 2.21 -4.91 5.23
C GLY A 233 0.79 -4.38 5.04
N GLY A 234 0.44 -4.04 3.79
CA GLY A 234 -0.93 -3.65 3.44
C GLY A 234 -1.94 -4.76 3.70
N PHE A 235 -1.62 -6.00 3.34
CA PHE A 235 -2.48 -7.16 3.58
C PHE A 235 -2.69 -7.44 5.07
N ILE A 236 -1.62 -7.36 5.89
CA ILE A 236 -1.70 -7.53 7.35
C ILE A 236 -2.62 -6.47 7.98
N ILE A 237 -2.41 -5.20 7.63
CA ILE A 237 -3.26 -4.11 8.13
C ILE A 237 -4.71 -4.29 7.69
N GLY A 238 -4.93 -4.72 6.44
CA GLY A 238 -6.26 -5.06 5.92
C GLY A 238 -6.96 -6.15 6.72
N ILE A 239 -6.26 -7.23 7.10
CA ILE A 239 -6.82 -8.28 7.95
C ILE A 239 -7.19 -7.74 9.34
N LEU A 240 -6.27 -7.00 9.97
CA LEU A 240 -6.47 -6.51 11.33
C LEU A 240 -7.61 -5.48 11.40
N LEU A 241 -7.59 -4.48 10.52
CA LEU A 241 -8.65 -3.47 10.46
C LEU A 241 -9.95 -4.04 9.92
N GLY A 242 -9.90 -5.00 9.00
CA GLY A 242 -11.09 -5.73 8.55
C GLY A 242 -11.78 -6.46 9.70
N THR A 243 -11.01 -7.19 10.50
CA THR A 243 -11.52 -7.87 11.70
C THR A 243 -12.13 -6.88 12.70
N ALA A 244 -11.49 -5.72 12.90
CA ALA A 244 -11.94 -4.70 13.82
C ALA A 244 -13.18 -3.92 13.33
N LEU A 245 -13.25 -3.56 12.05
CA LEU A 245 -14.19 -2.58 11.50
C LEU A 245 -15.32 -3.18 10.67
N LEU A 246 -15.14 -4.37 10.06
CA LEU A 246 -16.21 -5.02 9.30
C LEU A 246 -17.35 -5.47 10.21
N ARG A 247 -18.54 -5.64 9.63
CA ARG A 247 -19.71 -6.18 10.34
C ARG A 247 -19.40 -7.57 10.89
N SER A 248 -19.98 -7.89 12.04
CA SER A 248 -19.75 -9.18 12.69
C SER A 248 -20.23 -10.33 11.79
N PRO A 249 -19.53 -11.49 11.80
CA PRO A 249 -19.95 -12.68 11.08
C PRO A 249 -21.41 -13.03 11.36
N LEU A 250 -22.12 -13.56 10.36
CA LEU A 250 -23.54 -13.91 10.48
C LEU A 250 -23.81 -14.86 11.66
N LYS A 251 -22.92 -15.82 11.90
CA LYS A 251 -22.98 -16.77 13.03
C LYS A 251 -22.98 -16.13 14.42
N ILE A 252 -22.55 -14.87 14.52
CA ILE A 252 -22.49 -14.08 15.76
C ILE A 252 -23.70 -13.16 15.87
N ARG A 253 -24.19 -12.63 14.73
CA ARG A 253 -25.32 -11.68 14.68
C ARG A 253 -26.69 -12.37 14.72
N ASP A 254 -26.81 -13.55 14.13
CA ASP A 254 -28.03 -14.34 14.10
C ASP A 254 -27.75 -15.78 14.58
N PRO A 255 -27.78 -16.02 15.90
CA PRO A 255 -27.50 -17.32 16.47
C PRO A 255 -28.62 -18.36 16.20
N GLU A 256 -29.82 -17.93 15.79
CA GLU A 256 -30.99 -18.80 15.56
C GLU A 256 -31.23 -19.12 14.07
N GLY A 257 -30.48 -18.50 13.16
CA GLY A 257 -30.48 -18.88 11.74
C GLY A 257 -31.77 -18.49 11.02
N MET A 258 -32.26 -17.26 11.22
CA MET A 258 -33.29 -16.70 10.35
C MET A 258 -32.71 -16.43 8.95
N SER A 259 -32.77 -17.47 8.12
CA SER A 259 -32.67 -17.53 6.66
C SER A 259 -32.34 -16.20 5.97
N PHE A 260 -31.05 -15.91 5.80
CA PHE A 260 -30.64 -14.90 4.82
C PHE A 260 -30.69 -15.54 3.42
N LYS A 261 -31.83 -15.38 2.73
CA LYS A 261 -32.01 -15.70 1.30
C LYS A 261 -31.34 -14.61 0.45
N GLY A 262 -30.02 -14.64 0.37
CA GLY A 262 -29.25 -13.85 -0.58
C GLY A 262 -28.03 -14.65 -1.01
N ILE A 263 -28.15 -15.39 -2.11
CA ILE A 263 -27.04 -16.15 -2.68
C ILE A 263 -26.11 -15.13 -3.34
N ARG A 264 -24.92 -14.89 -2.79
CA ARG A 264 -23.89 -14.13 -3.48
C ARG A 264 -23.22 -15.03 -4.52
N THR A 265 -23.33 -14.67 -5.80
CA THR A 265 -22.61 -15.32 -6.90
C THR A 265 -21.24 -14.66 -7.10
N ALA A 266 -20.31 -15.37 -7.74
CA ALA A 266 -18.96 -14.87 -8.00
C ALA A 266 -18.89 -13.83 -9.14
N ASP A 267 -20.03 -13.53 -9.76
CA ASP A 267 -20.18 -12.54 -10.81
C ASP A 267 -20.97 -11.39 -10.20
N GLY A 268 -20.40 -10.19 -10.15
CA GLY A 268 -20.91 -9.01 -9.43
C GLY A 268 -22.20 -8.41 -10.01
N SER A 269 -23.04 -9.21 -10.65
CA SER A 269 -24.34 -8.83 -11.16
C SER A 269 -25.44 -9.38 -10.24
N ASP A 270 -25.95 -8.54 -9.34
CA ASP A 270 -27.32 -8.67 -8.84
C ASP A 270 -27.86 -7.31 -8.37
N ASP A 271 -29.11 -7.04 -8.79
CA ASP A 271 -29.88 -5.82 -8.60
C ASP A 271 -30.05 -5.43 -7.13
N LYS A 272 -29.30 -4.42 -6.67
CA LYS A 272 -29.47 -3.82 -5.34
C LYS A 272 -30.53 -2.71 -5.41
N SER A 273 -31.78 -3.03 -5.09
CA SER A 273 -32.75 -2.03 -4.61
C SER A 273 -32.23 -1.45 -3.28
N PHE A 274 -31.79 -0.19 -3.35
CA PHE A 274 -31.03 0.49 -2.30
C PHE A 274 -31.96 1.28 -1.36
N SER A 275 -31.97 0.94 -0.07
CA SER A 275 -32.65 1.72 0.97
C SER A 275 -31.70 2.74 1.59
N PHE A 276 -32.04 4.02 1.43
CA PHE A 276 -31.25 5.23 1.73
C PHE A 276 -30.95 5.47 3.24
N LYS A 277 -31.29 4.56 4.16
CA LYS A 277 -31.26 4.83 5.61
C LYS A 277 -29.90 4.63 6.31
N GLY A 278 -28.84 4.28 5.58
CA GLY A 278 -27.53 3.90 6.16
C GLY A 278 -26.47 5.00 6.30
N ILE A 279 -26.74 6.23 5.86
CA ILE A 279 -25.70 7.25 5.65
C ILE A 279 -25.20 7.89 6.97
N PHE A 280 -25.98 7.85 8.06
CA PHE A 280 -25.58 8.34 9.40
C PHE A 280 -25.79 7.30 10.53
N GLY A 281 -25.67 6.01 10.23
CA GLY A 281 -25.88 4.93 11.20
C GLY A 281 -24.74 4.75 12.21
N GLY A 282 -24.50 5.76 13.05
CA GLY A 282 -24.02 5.50 14.40
C GLY A 282 -25.09 4.68 15.13
N ALA A 283 -24.69 3.60 15.80
CA ALA A 283 -25.54 2.83 16.71
C ALA A 283 -26.99 2.57 16.20
N SER A 284 -27.15 1.83 15.10
CA SER A 284 -28.46 1.34 14.68
C SER A 284 -28.49 -0.19 14.57
N ASP A 285 -28.04 -0.86 15.63
CA ASP A 285 -28.73 -2.07 16.11
C ASP A 285 -29.83 -1.61 17.07
N ALA A 286 -30.83 -0.88 16.57
CA ALA A 286 -32.06 -0.64 17.28
C ALA A 286 -33.04 -1.79 16.96
N GLY A 287 -32.62 -3.01 17.30
CA GLY A 287 -33.58 -3.96 17.86
C GLY A 287 -34.10 -3.39 19.18
N SER A 288 -35.19 -3.93 19.72
CA SER A 288 -35.66 -3.60 21.07
C SER A 288 -34.48 -3.46 22.05
N PRO A 289 -34.57 -2.61 23.10
CA PRO A 289 -33.49 -2.48 24.08
C PRO A 289 -33.32 -3.80 24.84
N GLN A 290 -32.64 -4.75 24.22
CA GLN A 290 -32.09 -5.92 24.86
C GLN A 290 -30.98 -5.38 25.74
N THR A 291 -31.21 -5.49 27.04
CA THR A 291 -30.21 -5.20 28.06
C THR A 291 -28.88 -5.84 27.67
N ILE A 292 -27.74 -5.15 27.89
CA ILE A 292 -26.39 -5.67 27.59
C ILE A 292 -26.18 -7.10 28.16
N ARG A 293 -26.89 -7.44 29.24
CA ARG A 293 -26.93 -8.78 29.86
C ARG A 293 -27.47 -9.90 28.98
N ASP A 294 -28.26 -9.63 27.95
CA ASP A 294 -28.85 -10.65 27.06
C ASP A 294 -27.97 -11.03 25.87
N ARG A 295 -26.78 -10.43 25.73
CA ARG A 295 -25.89 -10.75 24.61
C ARG A 295 -25.24 -12.12 24.80
N SER A 296 -25.21 -12.92 23.72
CA SER A 296 -24.58 -14.24 23.73
C SER A 296 -23.09 -14.16 24.06
N LYS A 297 -22.53 -15.20 24.69
CA LYS A 297 -21.08 -15.29 24.98
C LYS A 297 -20.21 -15.04 23.73
N ARG A 298 -20.70 -15.42 22.54
CA ARG A 298 -20.03 -15.20 21.25
C ARG A 298 -19.84 -13.72 20.93
N TRP A 299 -20.78 -12.87 21.34
CA TRP A 299 -20.67 -11.42 21.13
C TRP A 299 -19.52 -10.81 21.94
N TYR A 300 -19.38 -11.19 23.21
CA TYR A 300 -18.28 -10.73 24.06
C TYR A 300 -16.91 -11.22 23.56
N VAL A 301 -16.82 -12.48 23.15
CA VAL A 301 -15.61 -13.04 22.54
C VAL A 301 -15.24 -12.26 21.27
N TRP A 302 -16.20 -11.96 20.40
CA TRP A 302 -15.95 -11.16 19.20
C TRP A 302 -15.54 -9.72 19.51
N GLY A 303 -16.13 -9.11 20.55
CA GLY A 303 -15.70 -7.82 21.06
C GLY A 303 -14.23 -7.83 21.48
N ALA A 304 -13.79 -8.87 22.21
CA ALA A 304 -12.39 -9.04 22.59
C ALA A 304 -11.46 -9.23 21.38
N VAL A 305 -11.88 -10.03 20.37
CA VAL A 305 -11.13 -10.21 19.12
C VAL A 305 -10.94 -8.87 18.39
N ARG A 306 -11.97 -8.03 18.31
CA ARG A 306 -11.86 -6.69 17.71
C ARG A 306 -10.90 -5.78 18.45
N LEU A 307 -10.98 -5.76 19.79
CA LEU A 307 -10.07 -4.97 20.61
C LEU A 307 -8.62 -5.44 20.47
N ALA A 308 -8.40 -6.75 20.43
CA ALA A 308 -7.09 -7.34 20.18
C ALA A 308 -6.56 -6.94 18.79
N ALA A 309 -7.39 -7.01 17.75
CA ALA A 309 -7.01 -6.61 16.39
C ALA A 309 -6.60 -5.13 16.33
N LEU A 310 -7.35 -4.22 16.97
CA LEU A 310 -6.99 -2.81 17.07
C LEU A 310 -5.67 -2.60 17.83
N GLY A 311 -5.48 -3.32 18.95
CA GLY A 311 -4.22 -3.29 19.70
C GLY A 311 -3.03 -3.73 18.85
N LEU A 312 -3.20 -4.78 18.04
CA LEU A 312 -2.16 -5.26 17.12
C LEU A 312 -1.82 -4.26 16.02
N VAL A 313 -2.80 -3.49 15.51
CA VAL A 313 -2.52 -2.39 14.56
C VAL A 313 -1.63 -1.34 15.21
N VAL A 314 -1.94 -0.92 16.43
CA VAL A 314 -1.12 0.07 17.17
C VAL A 314 0.29 -0.46 17.41
N ILE A 315 0.42 -1.72 17.85
CA ILE A 315 1.70 -2.38 18.05
C ILE A 315 2.50 -2.45 16.74
N TYR A 316 1.86 -2.83 15.63
CA TYR A 316 2.50 -2.90 14.32
C TYR A 316 3.12 -1.56 13.91
N PHE A 317 2.35 -0.47 13.98
CA PHE A 317 2.87 0.86 13.63
C PHE A 317 3.97 1.30 14.59
N ALA A 318 3.77 1.15 15.90
CA ALA A 318 4.74 1.58 16.89
C ALA A 318 6.09 0.84 16.75
N LEU A 319 6.06 -0.48 16.57
CA LEU A 319 7.27 -1.29 16.42
C LEU A 319 8.00 -0.96 15.12
N LEU A 320 7.28 -0.82 14.00
CA LEU A 320 7.94 -0.53 12.73
C LEU A 320 8.46 0.90 12.64
N ILE A 321 7.79 1.89 13.23
CA ILE A 321 8.32 3.26 13.34
C ILE A 321 9.59 3.25 14.20
N ALA A 322 9.55 2.62 15.37
CA ALA A 322 10.70 2.55 16.27
C ALA A 322 11.88 1.77 15.66
N ASN A 323 11.62 0.77 14.82
CA ASN A 323 12.64 0.03 14.10
C ASN A 323 13.22 0.85 12.93
N PHE A 324 12.37 1.56 12.19
CA PHE A 324 12.77 2.43 11.09
C PHE A 324 13.70 3.55 11.57
N GLU A 325 13.36 4.22 12.67
CA GLU A 325 14.20 5.28 13.27
C GLU A 325 15.57 4.78 13.74
N LYS A 326 15.71 3.48 14.02
CA LYS A 326 16.99 2.86 14.41
C LYS A 326 17.84 2.39 13.23
N GLY A 327 17.41 2.63 12.00
CA GLY A 327 18.12 2.21 10.78
C GLY A 327 17.52 0.99 10.08
N GLY A 328 16.31 0.56 10.45
CA GLY A 328 15.60 -0.54 9.79
C GLY A 328 16.16 -1.93 10.11
N GLY A 329 15.68 -2.95 9.39
CA GLY A 329 16.12 -4.33 9.53
C GLY A 329 17.15 -4.72 8.48
N SER A 330 18.40 -4.99 8.89
CA SER A 330 19.40 -5.57 7.99
C SER A 330 19.06 -7.03 7.70
N CYS A 331 18.87 -7.38 6.43
CA CYS A 331 18.45 -8.71 6.05
C CYS A 331 19.05 -9.10 4.70
N SER A 332 19.90 -10.13 4.70
CA SER A 332 20.63 -10.58 3.51
C SER A 332 19.74 -11.17 2.42
N TRP A 333 18.57 -11.72 2.78
CA TRP A 333 17.64 -12.35 1.84
C TRP A 333 16.51 -11.43 1.38
N CYS A 334 16.30 -10.28 2.04
CA CYS A 334 15.10 -9.47 1.85
C CYS A 334 14.97 -8.91 0.42
N LYS A 335 16.09 -8.69 -0.29
CA LYS A 335 16.06 -8.29 -1.69
C LYS A 335 15.22 -9.25 -2.56
N TYR A 336 15.36 -10.57 -2.36
CA TYR A 336 14.68 -11.58 -3.17
C TYR A 336 13.17 -11.66 -2.96
N LEU A 337 12.64 -10.99 -1.94
CA LEU A 337 11.19 -10.90 -1.76
C LEU A 337 10.58 -9.89 -2.72
N SER A 338 11.34 -8.86 -3.13
CA SER A 338 10.86 -7.74 -3.95
C SER A 338 11.53 -7.65 -5.33
N CYS A 339 12.37 -8.62 -5.72
CA CYS A 339 13.02 -8.65 -7.03
C CYS A 339 13.28 -10.09 -7.50
N LEU A 340 13.32 -10.27 -8.82
CA LEU A 340 13.84 -11.47 -9.45
C LEU A 340 15.33 -11.27 -9.82
N PRO A 341 16.21 -12.28 -9.63
CA PRO A 341 17.61 -12.20 -10.02
C PRO A 341 17.77 -12.40 -11.55
N VAL A 342 17.18 -11.49 -12.33
CA VAL A 342 17.22 -11.49 -13.79
C VAL A 342 17.57 -10.07 -14.24
N TYR A 343 18.46 -9.91 -15.21
CA TYR A 343 18.89 -8.61 -15.74
C TYR A 343 19.31 -7.59 -14.67
N ASP A 344 20.03 -8.03 -13.63
CA ASP A 344 20.53 -7.20 -12.51
C ASP A 344 19.45 -6.42 -11.73
N TRP A 345 18.17 -6.81 -11.83
CA TRP A 345 17.06 -6.12 -11.16
C TRP A 345 17.11 -6.19 -9.63
N CYS A 346 17.80 -7.19 -9.10
CA CYS A 346 18.04 -7.29 -7.66
C CYS A 346 19.23 -6.46 -7.18
N ASP A 347 20.10 -6.04 -8.09
CA ASP A 347 21.34 -5.34 -7.78
C ASP A 347 21.27 -3.85 -8.16
N SER A 348 20.22 -3.43 -8.90
CA SER A 348 19.89 -2.03 -9.21
C SER A 348 19.54 -1.16 -7.99
N GLY A 349 19.38 -1.78 -6.82
CA GLY A 349 19.25 -1.11 -5.51
C GLY A 349 20.52 -1.12 -4.66
N THR A 350 21.60 -1.73 -5.16
CA THR A 350 22.90 -1.67 -4.50
C THR A 350 23.48 -0.29 -4.78
N ILE A 351 23.50 0.58 -3.78
CA ILE A 351 24.22 1.85 -3.87
C ILE A 351 25.70 1.47 -3.89
N SER A 352 26.27 1.36 -5.08
CA SER A 352 27.68 1.05 -5.27
C SER A 352 28.49 2.25 -4.77
N THR A 353 29.21 2.06 -3.67
CA THR A 353 30.26 2.95 -3.16
C THR A 353 31.49 2.88 -4.08
N THR A 354 31.33 3.16 -5.37
CA THR A 354 32.49 3.39 -6.23
C THR A 354 32.93 4.82 -6.04
N THR A 355 33.83 4.99 -5.06
CA THR A 355 34.77 6.11 -5.00
C THR A 355 35.43 6.26 -6.36
N ASN A 356 35.26 7.41 -7.02
CA ASN A 356 36.20 7.86 -8.04
C ASN A 356 37.43 8.47 -7.36
#